data_AF-A0A1Y6FWD3-F1
#
_entry.id   AF-A0A1Y6FWD3-F1
#
_cell.length_a   1.000
_cell.length_b   1.000
_cell.length_c   1.000
_cell.angle_alpha   90.00
_cell.angle_beta   90.00
_cell.angle_gamma   90.00
#
_symmetry.space_group_name_H-M   'P 1'
#
loop_
_entity.id
_entity.type
_entity.pdbx_description
1 polymer ?
#
loop_
_entity_poly.entity_id
_entity_poly.type
_entity_poly.pdbx_seq_one_letter_code
_entity_poly.pdbx_strand_id
1 'polypeptide(L)'
;MTMIASIERTDDRLARTQVAGLVALAARTVAPLWPLESAIAVNPLAGFEELPFAQAVAEASSLFGAHRTLPLALWRRLLDNGRIDEAALRDAAIGHLGGIYRAAAPIAPGVTMLDALMARLLVIGRGDRPERRAGLGPDAAFIAKWCGAFFDHGLTAMPLPNRDLGLYRAVDRPPPSGPGGLLVH
;
A
#
# COMPACT_ATOMS: atom_id res chain seq x y z
N MET A 1 -30.66 9.55 -21.18
CA MET A 1 -30.05 8.54 -22.05
C MET A 1 -28.54 8.60 -21.88
N THR A 2 -27.98 7.74 -21.04
CA THR A 2 -26.54 7.68 -20.76
C THR A 2 -25.93 6.63 -21.66
N MET A 3 -25.14 7.08 -22.65
CA MET A 3 -24.38 6.22 -23.56
C MET A 3 -23.27 5.53 -22.78
N ILE A 4 -23.34 4.20 -22.66
CA ILE A 4 -22.24 3.37 -22.19
C ILE A 4 -21.15 3.44 -23.26
N ALA A 5 -19.98 3.99 -22.92
CA ALA A 5 -18.83 3.98 -23.81
C ALA A 5 -18.48 2.52 -24.15
N SER A 6 -18.53 2.20 -25.45
CA SER A 6 -18.10 0.91 -25.97
C SER A 6 -16.63 0.71 -25.63
N ILE A 7 -16.31 -0.38 -24.93
CA ILE A 7 -14.92 -0.79 -24.70
C ILE A 7 -14.35 -1.19 -26.07
N GLU A 8 -13.62 -0.28 -26.71
CA GLU A 8 -12.87 -0.57 -27.92
C GLU A 8 -11.79 -1.60 -27.58
N ARG A 9 -11.91 -2.78 -28.18
CA ARG A 9 -10.97 -3.88 -28.01
C ARG A 9 -9.73 -3.55 -28.83
N THR A 10 -8.67 -3.06 -28.19
CA THR A 10 -7.38 -2.86 -28.88
C THR A 10 -6.85 -4.22 -29.35
N ASP A 11 -6.64 -4.37 -30.66
CA ASP A 11 -6.53 -5.65 -31.36
C ASP A 11 -5.15 -6.35 -31.29
N ASP A 12 -4.21 -5.87 -30.48
CA ASP A 12 -2.98 -6.62 -30.22
C ASP A 12 -3.20 -7.64 -29.10
N ARG A 13 -3.85 -8.76 -29.45
CA ARG A 13 -3.98 -9.90 -28.54
C ARG A 13 -2.61 -10.54 -28.36
N LEU A 14 -1.93 -10.17 -27.29
CA LEU A 14 -0.70 -10.81 -26.83
C LEU A 14 -0.87 -12.33 -26.79
N ALA A 15 0.09 -13.05 -27.35
CA ALA A 15 0.14 -14.50 -27.25
C ALA A 15 0.29 -14.91 -25.79
N ARG A 16 -0.23 -16.10 -25.40
CA ARG A 16 -0.13 -16.60 -24.01
C ARG A 16 1.30 -16.54 -23.44
N THR A 17 2.30 -16.84 -24.27
CA THR A 17 3.71 -16.79 -23.91
C THR A 17 4.19 -15.37 -23.61
N GLN A 18 3.72 -14.38 -24.37
CA GLN A 18 4.06 -12.96 -24.15
C GLN A 18 3.42 -12.45 -22.85
N VAL A 19 2.15 -12.80 -22.60
CA VAL A 19 1.48 -12.48 -21.33
C VAL A 19 2.22 -13.13 -20.16
N ALA A 20 2.57 -14.41 -20.26
CA ALA A 20 3.34 -15.11 -19.23
C ALA A 20 4.71 -14.46 -18.96
N GLY A 21 5.40 -14.02 -20.01
CA GLY A 21 6.68 -13.31 -19.89
C GLY A 21 6.52 -11.95 -19.18
N LEU A 22 5.51 -11.16 -19.53
CA LEU A 22 5.22 -9.88 -18.88
C LEU A 22 4.83 -10.07 -17.41
N VAL A 23 4.00 -11.08 -17.11
CA VAL A 23 3.63 -11.46 -15.73
C VAL A 23 4.87 -11.88 -14.94
N ALA A 24 5.74 -12.71 -15.50
CA ALA A 24 6.96 -13.14 -14.82
C ALA A 24 7.91 -11.96 -14.54
N LEU A 25 8.04 -11.02 -15.48
CA LEU A 25 8.85 -9.82 -15.29
C LEU A 25 8.26 -8.90 -14.21
N ALA A 26 6.95 -8.66 -14.26
CA ALA A 26 6.24 -7.85 -13.26
C ALA A 26 6.27 -8.50 -11.86
N ALA A 27 6.18 -9.84 -11.78
CA ALA A 27 6.23 -10.56 -10.51
C ALA A 27 7.56 -10.41 -9.78
N ARG A 28 8.66 -10.01 -10.45
CA ARG A 28 9.95 -9.75 -9.80
C ARG A 28 9.93 -8.52 -8.88
N THR A 29 9.02 -7.59 -9.08
CA THR A 29 8.88 -6.41 -8.21
C THR A 29 8.00 -6.71 -7.00
N VAL A 30 7.14 -7.72 -7.09
CA VAL A 30 6.33 -8.15 -5.96
C VAL A 30 7.18 -9.13 -5.15
N ALA A 31 7.43 -8.80 -3.89
CA ALA A 31 8.10 -9.73 -3.00
C ALA A 31 7.33 -11.08 -2.99
N PRO A 32 8.03 -12.23 -3.06
CA PRO A 32 7.40 -13.53 -3.26
C PRO A 32 6.32 -13.78 -2.21
N LEU A 33 5.08 -14.01 -2.67
CA LEU A 33 4.00 -14.46 -1.79
C LEU A 33 4.26 -15.92 -1.42
N TRP A 34 4.58 -16.15 -0.16
CA TRP A 34 4.54 -17.46 0.47
C TRP A 34 3.08 -17.90 0.69
N PRO A 35 2.80 -19.18 1.03
CA PRO A 35 1.45 -19.61 1.33
C PRO A 35 0.81 -18.64 2.32
N LEU A 36 -0.34 -18.07 1.96
CA LEU A 36 -1.11 -17.12 2.79
C LEU A 36 -1.50 -17.71 4.16
N GLU A 37 -1.33 -19.03 4.30
CA GLU A 37 -1.53 -19.88 5.47
C GLU A 37 -0.47 -19.66 6.56
N SER A 38 0.70 -19.09 6.22
CA SER A 38 1.81 -18.89 7.15
C SER A 38 2.18 -17.41 7.25
N ALA A 39 2.01 -16.82 8.43
CA ALA A 39 2.38 -15.44 8.72
C ALA A 39 3.91 -15.29 8.72
N ILE A 40 4.49 -15.05 7.55
CA ILE A 40 5.89 -14.71 7.37
C ILE A 40 5.96 -13.23 7.04
N ALA A 41 6.78 -12.49 7.79
CA ALA A 41 7.05 -11.09 7.47
C ALA A 41 7.85 -11.03 6.16
N VAL A 42 7.21 -10.60 5.08
CA VAL A 42 7.88 -10.32 3.81
C VAL A 42 8.50 -8.93 3.90
N ASN A 43 9.77 -8.79 3.52
CA ASN A 43 10.42 -7.49 3.42
C ASN A 43 9.79 -6.69 2.26
N PRO A 44 9.06 -5.58 2.51
CA PRO A 44 8.42 -4.78 1.46
C PRO A 44 9.42 -4.09 0.52
N LEU A 45 10.71 -4.06 0.90
CA LEU A 45 11.80 -3.48 0.12
C LEU A 45 12.62 -4.54 -0.62
N ALA A 46 12.16 -5.80 -0.67
CA ALA A 46 12.81 -6.82 -1.46
C ALA A 46 12.87 -6.40 -2.95
N GLY A 47 14.04 -6.54 -3.58
CA GLY A 47 14.32 -6.03 -4.93
C GLY A 47 14.88 -4.60 -4.99
N PHE A 48 15.00 -3.91 -3.86
CA PHE A 48 15.60 -2.56 -3.74
C PHE A 48 16.89 -2.56 -2.91
N GLU A 49 17.55 -3.71 -2.76
CA GLU A 49 18.69 -3.90 -1.85
C GLU A 49 19.92 -3.06 -2.22
N GLU A 50 20.08 -2.72 -3.49
CA GLU A 50 21.19 -1.90 -4.00
C GLU A 50 21.01 -0.40 -3.71
N LEU A 51 19.83 0.03 -3.24
CA LEU A 51 19.53 1.43 -2.96
C LEU A 51 19.73 1.77 -1.48
N PRO A 52 20.19 2.98 -1.15
CA PRO A 52 20.11 3.51 0.20
C PRO A 52 18.65 3.47 0.71
N PHE A 53 18.45 3.11 1.98
CA PHE A 53 17.12 2.88 2.57
C PHE A 53 16.08 3.98 2.24
N ALA A 54 16.46 5.26 2.35
CA ALA A 54 15.55 6.37 2.07
C ALA A 54 15.09 6.41 0.59
N GLN A 55 15.96 6.01 -0.34
CA GLN A 55 15.65 5.91 -1.76
C GLN A 55 14.81 4.66 -2.04
N ALA A 56 15.18 3.51 -1.46
CA ALA A 56 14.41 2.27 -1.57
C ALA A 56 12.94 2.47 -1.13
N VAL A 57 12.73 3.09 0.04
CA VAL A 57 11.38 3.41 0.54
C VAL A 57 10.63 4.36 -0.40
N ALA A 58 11.31 5.37 -0.95
CA ALA A 58 10.70 6.32 -1.86
C ALA A 58 10.20 5.66 -3.15
N GLU A 59 11.04 4.83 -3.77
CA GLU A 59 10.72 4.11 -5.00
C GLU A 59 9.66 3.03 -4.77
N ALA A 60 9.86 2.17 -3.78
CA ALA A 60 8.91 1.10 -3.43
C ALA A 60 7.52 1.65 -3.10
N SER A 61 7.43 2.75 -2.33
CA SER A 61 6.14 3.36 -1.99
C SER A 61 5.43 3.93 -3.21
N SER A 62 6.18 4.48 -4.18
CA SER A 62 5.61 4.96 -5.43
C SER A 62 5.09 3.82 -6.29
N LEU A 63 5.80 2.69 -6.30
CA LEU A 63 5.46 1.51 -7.10
C LEU A 63 4.26 0.74 -6.51
N PHE A 64 4.24 0.53 -5.19
CA PHE A 64 3.22 -0.27 -4.52
C PHE A 64 2.05 0.54 -3.97
N GLY A 65 2.10 1.88 -4.05
CA GLY A 65 1.09 2.75 -3.44
C GLY A 65 1.04 2.65 -1.92
N ALA A 66 2.16 2.27 -1.28
CA ALA A 66 2.29 2.10 0.16
C ALA A 66 2.75 3.39 0.86
N HIS A 67 2.55 3.47 2.18
CA HIS A 67 3.05 4.60 2.96
C HIS A 67 4.58 4.51 3.10
N ARG A 68 5.27 5.62 2.83
CA ARG A 68 6.73 5.72 3.00
C ARG A 68 7.14 5.60 4.47
N THR A 69 6.35 6.18 5.36
CA THR A 69 6.62 6.20 6.80
C THR A 69 5.30 6.08 7.57
N LEU A 70 5.39 5.90 8.88
CA LEU A 70 4.21 5.90 9.75
C LEU A 70 3.49 7.26 9.67
N PRO A 71 2.16 7.29 9.79
CA PRO A 71 1.42 8.54 9.95
C PRO A 71 1.91 9.34 11.16
N LEU A 72 1.85 10.68 11.10
CA LEU A 72 2.32 11.55 12.19
C LEU A 72 1.66 11.23 13.54
N ALA A 73 0.36 10.91 13.54
CA ALA A 73 -0.36 10.52 14.75
C ALA A 73 0.20 9.24 15.41
N LEU A 74 0.78 8.33 14.63
CA LEU A 74 1.42 7.13 15.17
C LEU A 74 2.85 7.43 15.65
N TRP A 75 3.60 8.29 14.96
CA TRP A 75 4.88 8.80 15.45
C TRP A 75 4.74 9.52 16.80
N ARG A 76 3.71 10.37 16.95
CA ARG A 76 3.40 11.03 18.24
C ARG A 76 3.12 10.03 19.35
N ARG A 77 2.32 8.99 19.08
CA ARG A 77 2.08 7.91 20.05
C ARG A 77 3.36 7.17 20.46
N LEU A 78 4.31 6.99 19.54
CA LEU A 78 5.62 6.40 19.84
C LEU A 78 6.53 7.33 20.66
N LEU A 79 6.34 8.64 20.55
CA LEU A 79 7.00 9.60 21.43
C LEU A 79 6.35 9.58 22.82
N ASP A 80 5.03 9.67 22.88
CA ASP A 80 4.24 9.70 24.13
C ASP A 80 4.46 8.45 24.99
N ASN A 81 4.69 7.29 24.36
CA ASN A 81 4.98 6.04 25.06
C ASN A 81 6.48 5.81 25.33
N GLY A 82 7.33 6.82 25.10
CA GLY A 82 8.76 6.78 25.38
C GLY A 82 9.57 5.86 24.48
N ARG A 83 8.99 5.37 23.37
CA ARG A 83 9.73 4.57 22.38
C ARG A 83 10.63 5.41 21.49
N ILE A 84 10.36 6.70 21.41
CA ILE A 84 11.21 7.71 20.79
C ILE A 84 11.55 8.71 21.89
N ASP A 85 12.82 9.05 21.99
CA ASP A 85 13.27 10.10 22.89
C ASP A 85 13.11 11.48 22.22
N GLU A 86 12.58 12.45 22.95
CA GLU A 86 12.41 13.82 22.47
C GLU A 86 13.77 14.48 22.16
N ALA A 87 14.83 14.14 22.90
CA ALA A 87 16.17 14.63 22.61
C ALA A 87 16.68 14.08 21.28
N ALA A 88 16.53 12.77 21.03
CA ALA A 88 16.86 12.16 19.74
C ALA A 88 16.04 12.77 18.58
N LEU A 89 14.76 13.09 18.81
CA LEU A 89 13.93 13.78 17.84
C LEU A 89 14.46 15.20 17.55
N ARG A 90 14.87 15.94 18.57
CA ARG A 90 15.49 17.27 18.42
C ARG A 90 16.78 17.19 17.61
N ASP A 91 17.65 16.23 17.90
CA ASP A 91 18.90 16.04 17.18
C ASP A 91 18.65 15.73 15.69
N ALA A 92 17.67 14.87 15.42
CA ALA A 92 17.24 14.57 14.05
C ALA A 92 16.69 15.83 13.35
N ALA A 93 15.90 16.65 14.04
CA ALA A 93 15.37 17.91 13.52
C ALA A 93 16.49 18.93 13.21
N ILE A 94 17.49 19.04 14.08
CA ILE A 94 18.69 19.87 13.85
C ILE A 94 19.44 19.40 12.60
N GLY A 95 19.67 18.09 12.47
CA GLY A 95 20.28 17.51 11.28
C GLY A 95 19.48 17.82 10.01
N HIS A 96 18.16 17.67 10.05
CA HIS A 96 17.27 17.96 8.92
C HIS A 96 17.31 19.43 8.49
N LEU A 97 17.44 20.37 9.44
CA LEU A 97 17.56 21.80 9.17
C LEU A 97 18.93 22.21 8.62
N GLY A 98 19.89 21.28 8.54
CA GLY A 98 21.25 21.53 8.06
C GLY A 98 22.23 21.93 9.16
N GLY A 99 21.97 21.52 10.40
CA GLY A 99 22.87 21.71 11.55
C GLY A 99 22.44 22.80 12.52
N ILE A 100 23.14 22.87 13.65
CA ILE A 100 22.76 23.68 14.82
C ILE A 100 22.61 25.17 14.51
N TYR A 101 23.49 25.72 13.67
CA TYR A 101 23.46 27.15 13.33
C TYR A 101 22.20 27.55 12.55
N ARG A 102 21.78 26.71 11.59
CA ARG A 102 20.51 26.94 10.87
C ARG A 102 19.32 26.70 11.79
N ALA A 103 19.38 25.63 12.60
CA ALA A 103 18.29 25.29 13.51
C ALA A 103 18.02 26.40 14.55
N ALA A 104 19.08 27.04 15.07
CA ALA A 104 19.00 28.14 16.02
C ALA A 104 18.72 29.51 15.38
N ALA A 105 18.62 29.59 14.05
CA ALA A 105 18.35 30.86 13.38
C ALA A 105 16.96 31.38 13.78
N PRO A 106 16.84 32.65 14.19
CA PRO A 106 15.57 33.24 14.57
C PRO A 106 14.68 33.43 13.34
N ILE A 107 13.40 33.10 13.48
CA ILE A 107 12.37 33.38 12.47
C ILE A 107 11.34 34.41 12.96
N ALA A 108 11.24 34.60 14.28
CA ALA A 108 10.44 35.61 14.95
C ALA A 108 11.05 35.91 16.33
N PRO A 109 10.64 36.99 17.03
CA PRO A 109 11.12 37.29 18.37
C PRO A 109 10.93 36.10 19.32
N GLY A 110 12.04 35.55 19.83
CA GLY A 110 12.03 34.40 20.74
C GLY A 110 11.67 33.05 20.10
N VAL A 111 11.63 32.93 18.76
CA VAL A 111 11.29 31.68 18.06
C VAL A 111 12.35 31.36 17.02
N THR A 112 12.93 30.17 17.12
CA THR A 112 13.90 29.64 16.15
C THR A 112 13.26 28.74 15.10
N MET A 113 14.01 28.39 14.05
CA MET A 113 13.57 27.36 13.09
C MET A 113 13.28 26.02 13.78
N LEU A 114 14.11 25.64 14.77
CA LEU A 114 13.91 24.43 15.54
C LEU A 114 12.59 24.48 16.31
N ASP A 115 12.28 25.58 17.00
CA ASP A 115 11.04 25.73 17.76
C ASP A 115 9.81 25.58 16.87
N ALA A 116 9.83 26.20 15.69
CA ALA A 116 8.73 26.11 14.74
C ALA A 116 8.53 24.68 14.20
N LEU A 117 9.62 23.99 13.87
CA LEU A 117 9.56 22.60 13.41
C LEU A 117 9.06 21.68 14.54
N MET A 118 9.60 21.80 15.75
CA MET A 118 9.17 21.02 16.91
C MET A 118 7.71 21.28 17.25
N ALA A 119 7.25 22.54 17.25
CA ALA A 119 5.85 22.88 17.43
C ALA A 119 4.97 22.21 16.37
N ARG A 120 5.41 22.18 15.10
CA ARG A 120 4.68 21.51 14.02
C ARG A 120 4.62 19.99 14.19
N LEU A 121 5.70 19.39 14.66
CA LEU A 121 5.77 17.94 14.87
C LEU A 121 4.97 17.50 16.09
N LEU A 122 4.95 18.28 17.17
CA LEU A 122 4.39 17.87 18.46
C LEU A 122 3.00 18.46 18.74
N VAL A 123 2.84 19.76 18.53
CA VAL A 123 1.68 20.51 19.04
C VAL A 123 0.63 20.75 17.95
N ILE A 124 1.07 21.21 16.79
CA ILE A 124 0.17 21.62 15.71
C ILE A 124 -0.36 20.36 15.03
N GLY A 125 -1.63 20.04 15.25
CA GLY A 125 -2.32 19.03 14.44
C GLY A 125 -2.28 19.43 12.98
N ARG A 126 -1.70 18.59 12.11
CA ARG A 126 -2.22 18.58 10.73
C ARG A 126 -3.66 18.11 10.89
N GLY A 127 -4.61 18.82 10.30
CA GLY A 127 -5.94 18.23 10.12
C GLY A 127 -5.70 16.89 9.45
N ASP A 128 -5.94 15.80 10.17
CA ASP A 128 -5.81 14.45 9.65
C ASP A 128 -6.83 14.36 8.53
N ARG A 129 -6.41 14.71 7.32
CA ARG A 129 -7.10 14.20 6.15
C ARG A 129 -6.76 12.73 6.17
N PRO A 130 -7.73 11.83 6.43
CA PRO A 130 -7.47 10.42 6.28
C PRO A 130 -6.90 10.26 4.88
N GLU A 131 -5.66 9.78 4.80
CA GLU A 131 -5.04 9.51 3.51
C GLU A 131 -5.98 8.56 2.79
N ARG A 132 -6.60 9.03 1.70
CA ARG A 132 -7.39 8.15 0.85
C ARG A 132 -6.40 7.15 0.30
N ARG A 133 -6.45 5.91 0.81
CA ARG A 133 -5.96 4.77 0.04
C ARG A 133 -6.60 4.92 -1.32
N ALA A 134 -5.78 5.07 -2.36
CA ALA A 134 -6.29 4.96 -3.71
C ALA A 134 -7.01 3.60 -3.75
N GLY A 135 -8.33 3.63 -3.91
CA GLY A 135 -9.09 2.39 -4.05
C GLY A 135 -8.49 1.61 -5.20
N LEU A 136 -8.47 0.28 -5.09
CA LEU A 136 -8.15 -0.54 -6.25
C LEU A 136 -9.07 -0.12 -7.40
N GLY A 137 -8.50 0.04 -8.60
CA GLY A 137 -9.33 0.18 -9.80
C GLY A 137 -10.31 -1.00 -9.90
N PRO A 138 -11.44 -0.85 -10.60
CA PRO A 138 -12.50 -1.86 -10.64
C PRO A 138 -11.97 -3.27 -11.00
N ASP A 139 -11.02 -3.35 -11.93
CA ASP A 139 -10.41 -4.62 -12.35
C ASP A 139 -9.55 -5.25 -11.24
N ALA A 140 -8.73 -4.45 -10.57
CA ALA A 140 -7.90 -4.91 -9.46
C ALA A 140 -8.74 -5.28 -8.23
N ALA A 141 -9.83 -4.54 -7.96
CA ALA A 141 -10.79 -4.86 -6.92
C ALA A 141 -11.52 -6.18 -7.22
N PHE A 142 -11.90 -6.40 -8.47
CA PHE A 142 -12.49 -7.66 -8.94
C PHE A 142 -11.52 -8.83 -8.73
N ILE A 143 -10.28 -8.71 -9.19
CA ILE A 143 -9.26 -9.75 -9.02
C ILE A 143 -8.98 -10.01 -7.53
N ALA A 144 -8.79 -8.96 -6.72
CA ALA A 144 -8.52 -9.07 -5.30
C ALA A 144 -9.67 -9.78 -4.55
N LYS A 145 -10.92 -9.45 -4.89
CA LYS A 145 -12.12 -10.11 -4.35
C LYS A 145 -12.09 -11.62 -4.61
N TRP A 146 -11.84 -12.02 -5.86
CA TRP A 146 -11.82 -13.44 -6.23
C TRP A 146 -10.61 -14.19 -5.69
N CYS A 147 -9.43 -13.56 -5.62
CA CYS A 147 -8.27 -14.11 -4.94
C CYS A 147 -8.58 -14.33 -3.46
N GLY A 148 -9.11 -13.32 -2.76
CA GLY A 148 -9.47 -13.43 -1.35
C GLY A 148 -10.46 -14.57 -1.09
N ALA A 149 -11.50 -14.68 -1.91
CA ALA A 149 -12.49 -15.75 -1.77
C ALA A 149 -11.91 -17.14 -2.11
N PHE A 150 -11.01 -17.26 -3.09
CA PHE A 150 -10.35 -18.53 -3.46
C PHE A 150 -9.35 -19.01 -2.39
N PHE A 151 -8.64 -18.09 -1.75
CA PHE A 151 -7.68 -18.40 -0.68
C PHE A 151 -8.31 -18.46 0.72
N ASP A 152 -9.59 -18.13 0.86
CA ASP A 152 -10.33 -18.32 2.10
C ASP A 152 -10.59 -19.82 2.33
N HIS A 153 -9.93 -20.41 3.34
CA HIS A 153 -10.04 -21.83 3.68
C HIS A 153 -11.28 -22.14 4.55
N GLY A 154 -12.44 -21.63 4.15
CA GLY A 154 -13.73 -22.03 4.73
C GLY A 154 -14.29 -21.11 5.82
N LEU A 155 -13.89 -19.84 5.91
CA LEU A 155 -14.58 -18.85 6.76
C LEU A 155 -15.76 -18.18 6.05
N THR A 156 -15.92 -18.40 4.74
CA THR A 156 -17.07 -17.98 3.94
C THR A 156 -18.19 -19.01 3.99
N ALA A 157 -19.43 -18.54 4.17
CA ALA A 157 -20.63 -19.38 4.25
C ALA A 157 -20.93 -20.17 2.96
N MET A 158 -20.25 -19.88 1.85
CA MET A 158 -20.40 -20.59 0.59
C MET A 158 -19.02 -20.72 -0.11
N PRO A 159 -18.47 -21.94 -0.26
CA PRO A 159 -17.19 -22.16 -0.93
C PRO A 159 -17.29 -21.86 -2.43
N LEU A 160 -16.17 -21.45 -3.05
CA LEU A 160 -16.16 -21.23 -4.49
C LEU A 160 -16.40 -22.54 -5.26
N PRO A 161 -17.26 -22.51 -6.29
CA PRO A 161 -17.43 -23.61 -7.23
C PRO A 161 -16.10 -23.90 -7.95
N ASN A 162 -15.84 -25.18 -8.26
CA ASN A 162 -14.68 -25.60 -9.06
C ASN A 162 -13.31 -25.15 -8.49
N ARG A 163 -13.22 -24.85 -7.18
CA ARG A 163 -11.98 -24.42 -6.53
C ARG A 163 -10.83 -25.40 -6.78
N ASP A 164 -11.12 -26.70 -6.75
CA ASP A 164 -10.15 -27.78 -6.95
C ASP A 164 -9.52 -27.78 -8.36
N LEU A 165 -10.14 -27.07 -9.32
CA LEU A 165 -9.63 -26.91 -10.69
C LEU A 165 -8.74 -25.67 -10.86
N GLY A 166 -8.48 -24.94 -9.78
CA GLY A 166 -7.64 -23.73 -9.75
C GLY A 166 -8.41 -22.42 -9.95
N LEU A 167 -7.75 -21.30 -9.60
CA LEU A 167 -8.33 -19.96 -9.54
C LEU A 167 -9.10 -19.56 -10.81
N TYR A 168 -8.47 -19.69 -11.98
CA TYR A 168 -9.10 -19.29 -13.24
C TYR A 168 -10.36 -20.08 -13.57
N ARG A 169 -10.39 -21.39 -13.24
CA ARG A 169 -11.56 -22.25 -13.48
C ARG A 169 -12.71 -21.95 -12.52
N ALA A 170 -12.38 -21.52 -11.29
CA ALA A 170 -13.37 -21.12 -10.30
C ALA A 170 -14.10 -19.82 -10.67
N VAL A 171 -13.41 -18.87 -11.32
CA VAL A 171 -13.97 -17.56 -11.70
C VAL A 171 -14.72 -17.60 -13.05
N ASP A 172 -14.25 -18.37 -14.03
CA ASP A 172 -14.82 -18.43 -15.39
C ASP A 172 -16.12 -19.25 -15.50
N ARG A 173 -16.39 -20.14 -14.52
CA ARG A 173 -17.59 -20.97 -14.46
C ARG A 173 -18.26 -20.92 -13.08
N PRO A 174 -18.94 -19.81 -12.74
CA PRO A 174 -19.90 -19.83 -11.65
C PRO A 174 -21.01 -20.87 -11.95
N PRO A 175 -21.62 -21.51 -10.95
CA PRO A 175 -22.70 -22.47 -11.18
C PRO A 175 -23.84 -21.79 -11.93
N PRO A 176 -24.58 -22.52 -12.78
CA PRO A 176 -25.77 -21.99 -13.43
C PRO A 176 -26.71 -21.45 -12.35
N SER A 177 -27.19 -20.23 -12.52
CA SER A 177 -28.07 -19.54 -11.58
C SER A 177 -29.32 -20.38 -11.30
N GLY A 178 -29.30 -21.12 -10.18
CA GLY A 178 -30.49 -21.62 -9.51
C GLY A 178 -31.27 -20.45 -8.89
N PRO A 179 -32.55 -20.65 -8.52
CA PRO A 179 -33.50 -19.58 -8.19
C PRO A 179 -33.23 -18.97 -6.81
N GLY A 180 -32.10 -18.29 -6.68
CA GLY A 180 -31.65 -17.53 -5.52
C GLY A 180 -30.66 -16.50 -6.02
N GLY A 181 -31.18 -15.36 -6.47
CA GLY A 181 -30.43 -14.32 -7.15
C GLY A 181 -29.20 -13.88 -6.37
N LEU A 182 -28.09 -13.72 -7.09
CA LEU A 182 -26.85 -13.15 -6.60
C LEU A 182 -27.06 -11.62 -6.42
N LEU A 183 -27.79 -11.23 -5.38
CA LEU A 183 -27.81 -9.85 -4.90
C LEU A 183 -26.72 -9.70 -3.85
N VAL A 184 -25.55 -9.26 -4.29
CA VAL A 184 -24.54 -8.67 -3.38
C VAL A 184 -24.08 -7.39 -4.03
N HIS A 185 -24.70 -6.29 -3.61
CA HIS A 185 -24.26 -4.91 -3.88
C HIS A 185 -22.85 -4.67 -3.34
#